data_AF-A0A925W9I1-F1
#
_entry.id   AF-A0A925W9I1-F1
#
_cell.length_a   1.000
_cell.length_b   1.000
_cell.length_c   1.000
_cell.angle_alpha   90.00
_cell.angle_beta   90.00
_cell.angle_gamma   90.00
#
_symmetry.space_group_name_H-M   'P 1'
#
loop_
_entity.id
_entity.type
_entity.pdbx_description
1 polymer ?
#
loop_
_entity_poly.entity_id
_entity_poly.type
_entity_poly.pdbx_seq_one_letter_code
_entity_poly.pdbx_strand_id
1 'polypeptide(L)'
;MDIAAPEIGRALVVIVDDRVSHGEREDTIGPLVTELLEEARLVVDASVVVPGDPVAIRNALNTAVIGGVDLVVTVGGTGVSPRDVTADATAGVLDRPIPGIAEAI
;
A
#
# COMPACT_ATOMS: atom_id res chain seq x y z
N MET A 1 -11.84 -33.01 -5.51
CA MET A 1 -12.47 -31.85 -4.84
C MET A 1 -11.30 -31.01 -4.39
N ASP A 2 -10.98 -29.96 -5.15
CA ASP A 2 -9.86 -29.10 -4.86
C ASP A 2 -10.29 -28.20 -3.69
N ILE A 3 -9.77 -28.50 -2.50
CA ILE A 3 -10.04 -27.65 -1.33
C ILE A 3 -9.07 -26.49 -1.50
N ALA A 4 -9.55 -25.40 -2.09
CA ALA A 4 -8.75 -24.19 -2.23
C ALA A 4 -8.08 -23.90 -0.88
N ALA A 5 -6.76 -23.77 -0.88
CA ALA A 5 -6.01 -23.45 0.32
C ALA A 5 -6.59 -22.16 0.94
N PRO A 6 -6.73 -22.08 2.27
CA PRO A 6 -7.37 -20.93 2.91
C PRO A 6 -6.63 -19.64 2.57
N GLU A 7 -7.39 -18.57 2.39
CA GLU A 7 -6.88 -17.21 2.21
C GLU A 7 -5.96 -16.84 3.39
N ILE A 8 -4.88 -16.11 3.10
CA ILE A 8 -3.83 -15.79 4.07
C ILE A 8 -4.19 -14.52 4.87
N GLY A 9 -5.03 -13.64 4.32
CA GLY A 9 -5.49 -12.41 4.97
C GLY A 9 -6.06 -11.40 3.98
N ARG A 10 -6.41 -10.21 4.49
CA ARG A 10 -6.87 -9.05 3.73
C ARG A 10 -5.73 -8.08 3.45
N ALA A 11 -5.77 -7.44 2.29
CA ALA A 11 -4.79 -6.46 1.88
C ALA A 11 -5.40 -5.14 1.39
N LEU A 12 -4.64 -4.05 1.51
CA LEU A 12 -4.94 -2.75 0.92
C LEU A 12 -3.75 -2.27 0.08
N VAL A 13 -4.02 -1.81 -1.14
CA VAL A 13 -3.02 -1.18 -2.00
C VAL A 13 -3.15 0.34 -1.89
N VAL A 14 -2.03 1.03 -1.66
CA VAL A 14 -1.97 2.50 -1.57
C VAL A 14 -0.98 3.02 -2.60
N ILE A 15 -1.49 3.61 -3.67
CA ILE A 15 -0.67 4.24 -4.71
C ILE A 15 -0.41 5.69 -4.31
N VAL A 16 0.86 6.06 -4.21
CA VAL A 16 1.32 7.42 -3.89
C VAL A 16 1.88 8.06 -5.16
N ASP A 17 1.03 8.75 -5.91
CA ASP A 17 1.40 9.44 -7.16
C ASP A 17 0.53 10.69 -7.35
N ASP A 18 1.17 11.86 -7.34
CA ASP A 18 0.48 13.15 -7.53
C ASP A 18 -0.28 13.20 -8.87
N ARG A 19 0.29 12.69 -9.97
CA ARG A 19 -0.37 12.78 -11.28
C ARG A 19 -1.60 11.89 -11.35
N VAL A 20 -1.53 10.70 -10.75
CA VAL A 20 -2.68 9.80 -10.68
C VAL A 20 -3.74 10.39 -9.74
N SER A 21 -3.34 10.93 -8.58
CA SER A 21 -4.30 11.53 -7.64
C SER A 21 -5.03 12.75 -8.21
N HIS A 22 -4.39 13.50 -9.12
CA HIS A 22 -4.98 14.64 -9.81
C HIS A 22 -5.68 14.27 -11.14
N GLY A 23 -5.74 12.97 -11.50
CA GLY A 23 -6.36 12.49 -12.73
C GLY A 23 -5.61 12.85 -14.02
N GLU A 24 -4.35 13.25 -13.91
CA GLU A 24 -3.46 13.56 -15.04
C GLU A 24 -2.90 12.30 -15.69
N ARG A 25 -2.96 11.16 -14.99
CA ARG A 25 -2.52 9.84 -15.44
C ARG A 25 -3.47 8.76 -14.89
N GLU A 26 -3.70 7.73 -15.69
CA GLU A 26 -4.43 6.53 -15.25
C GLU A 26 -3.57 5.67 -14.30
N ASP A 27 -4.21 5.08 -13.28
CA ASP A 27 -3.55 4.13 -12.40
C ASP A 27 -3.40 2.76 -13.08
N THR A 28 -2.16 2.43 -13.47
CA THR A 28 -1.82 1.09 -13.97
C THR A 28 -1.13 0.22 -12.92
N ILE A 29 -0.73 0.79 -11.79
CA ILE A 29 0.04 0.10 -10.74
C ILE A 29 -0.90 -0.59 -9.77
N GLY A 30 -1.98 0.08 -9.35
CA GLY A 30 -3.00 -0.50 -8.47
C GLY A 30 -3.52 -1.86 -8.96
N PRO A 31 -3.95 -1.98 -10.24
CA PRO A 31 -4.38 -3.25 -10.81
C PRO A 31 -3.29 -4.33 -10.78
N LEU A 32 -2.04 -3.98 -11.13
CA LEU A 32 -0.93 -4.92 -11.13
C LEU A 32 -0.62 -5.45 -9.72
N VAL A 33 -0.57 -4.57 -8.72
CA VAL A 33 -0.31 -4.98 -7.33
C VAL A 33 -1.46 -5.83 -6.80
N THR A 34 -2.69 -5.50 -7.20
CA THR A 34 -3.88 -6.28 -6.85
C THR A 34 -3.76 -7.72 -7.37
N GLU A 35 -3.45 -7.88 -8.65
CA GLU A 35 -3.22 -9.19 -9.28
C GLU A 35 -2.15 -10.01 -8.53
N LEU A 36 -1.00 -9.40 -8.22
CA LEU A 36 0.09 -10.08 -7.51
C LEU A 36 -0.29 -10.49 -6.08
N LEU A 37 -1.10 -9.70 -5.38
CA LEU A 37 -1.57 -10.02 -4.03
C LEU A 37 -2.63 -11.14 -4.05
N GLU A 38 -3.52 -11.12 -5.04
CA GLU A 38 -4.50 -12.19 -5.26
C GLU A 38 -3.81 -13.52 -5.62
N GLU A 39 -2.77 -13.49 -6.47
CA GLU A 39 -1.90 -14.65 -6.74
C GLU A 39 -1.21 -15.17 -5.47
N ALA A 40 -0.85 -14.26 -4.55
CA ALA A 40 -0.32 -14.59 -3.24
C ALA A 40 -1.38 -15.08 -2.23
N ARG A 41 -2.66 -15.16 -2.63
CA ARG A 41 -3.83 -15.60 -1.83
C ARG A 41 -4.23 -14.62 -0.72
N LEU A 42 -4.10 -13.32 -0.98
CA LEU A 42 -4.69 -12.25 -0.16
C LEU A 42 -5.96 -11.73 -0.84
N VAL A 43 -6.94 -11.33 -0.04
CA VAL A 43 -8.14 -10.62 -0.51
C VAL A 43 -7.86 -9.13 -0.51
N VAL A 44 -7.85 -8.49 -1.68
CA VAL A 44 -7.60 -7.05 -1.78
C VAL A 44 -8.91 -6.29 -1.58
N ASP A 45 -9.02 -5.60 -0.44
CA ASP A 45 -10.24 -4.83 -0.11
C ASP A 45 -10.43 -3.63 -1.04
N ALA A 46 -9.33 -2.94 -1.38
CA ALA A 46 -9.30 -1.82 -2.29
C ALA A 46 -7.87 -1.48 -2.77
N SER A 47 -7.81 -0.78 -3.90
CA SER A 47 -6.65 0.03 -4.31
C SER A 47 -7.04 1.50 -4.23
N VAL A 48 -6.30 2.29 -3.45
CA VAL A 48 -6.54 3.72 -3.26
C VAL A 48 -5.36 4.54 -3.75
N VAL A 49 -5.64 5.71 -4.32
CA VAL A 49 -4.62 6.64 -4.80
C VAL A 49 -4.60 7.87 -3.88
N VAL A 50 -3.41 8.30 -3.47
CA VAL A 50 -3.17 9.50 -2.66
C VAL A 50 -2.02 10.33 -3.24
N PRO A 51 -2.00 11.66 -3.02
CA PRO A 51 -0.85 12.49 -3.39
C PRO A 51 0.36 12.21 -2.48
N GLY A 52 1.52 12.71 -2.88
CA GLY A 52 2.77 12.74 -2.09
C GLY A 52 2.68 13.74 -0.93
N ASP A 53 1.71 13.54 -0.04
CA ASP A 53 1.42 14.36 1.13
C ASP A 53 1.43 13.49 2.42
N PRO A 54 2.17 13.87 3.47
CA PRO A 54 2.29 13.05 4.67
C PRO A 54 0.96 12.79 5.40
N VAL A 55 0.00 13.72 5.35
CA VAL A 55 -1.29 13.56 6.02
C VAL A 55 -2.18 12.62 5.22
N ALA A 56 -2.22 12.77 3.90
CA ALA A 56 -2.98 11.89 3.02
C ALA A 56 -2.52 10.43 3.14
N ILE A 57 -1.20 10.20 3.11
CA ILE A 57 -0.62 8.85 3.26
C ILE A 57 -0.98 8.26 4.62
N ARG A 58 -0.77 9.00 5.72
CA ARG A 58 -1.11 8.52 7.08
C ARG A 58 -2.59 8.20 7.24
N ASN A 59 -3.47 9.00 6.64
CA ASN A 59 -4.91 8.74 6.69
C ASN A 59 -5.29 7.44 5.97
N ALA A 60 -4.68 7.17 4.81
CA ALA A 60 -4.87 5.89 4.11
C ALA A 60 -4.38 4.71 4.96
N LEU A 61 -3.17 4.81 5.54
CA LEU A 61 -2.61 3.77 6.42
C LEU A 61 -3.50 3.53 7.66
N ASN A 62 -3.91 4.60 8.35
CA ASN A 62 -4.79 4.51 9.52
C ASN A 62 -6.16 3.91 9.18
N THR A 63 -6.71 4.21 8.00
CA THR A 63 -7.97 3.62 7.54
C THR A 63 -7.84 2.11 7.38
N ALA A 64 -6.73 1.63 6.81
CA ALA A 64 -6.43 0.20 6.73
C ALA A 64 -6.31 -0.45 8.12
N VAL A 65 -5.57 0.19 9.04
CA VAL A 65 -5.38 -0.31 10.40
C VAL A 65 -6.72 -0.40 11.15
N ILE A 66 -7.55 0.65 11.10
CA ILE A 66 -8.88 0.67 11.72
C ILE A 66 -9.80 -0.37 11.05
N GLY A 67 -9.68 -0.56 9.75
CA GLY A 67 -10.41 -1.55 8.96
C GLY A 67 -9.97 -3.01 9.21
N GLY A 68 -8.92 -3.23 10.01
CA GLY A 68 -8.40 -4.55 10.33
C GLY A 68 -7.83 -5.27 9.10
N VAL A 69 -7.10 -4.56 8.25
CA VAL A 69 -6.36 -5.13 7.12
C VAL A 69 -5.08 -5.79 7.62
N ASP A 70 -4.76 -6.97 7.10
CA ASP A 70 -3.58 -7.75 7.53
C ASP A 70 -2.28 -7.27 6.86
N LEU A 71 -2.36 -6.75 5.63
CA LEU A 71 -1.22 -6.23 4.87
C LEU A 71 -1.56 -4.94 4.12
N VAL A 72 -0.72 -3.91 4.25
CA VAL A 72 -0.79 -2.72 3.38
C VAL A 72 0.46 -2.67 2.49
N VAL A 73 0.25 -2.51 1.18
CA VAL A 73 1.34 -2.29 0.22
C VAL A 73 1.23 -0.88 -0.34
N THR A 74 2.20 -0.03 0.01
CA THR A 74 2.33 1.31 -0.58
C THR A 74 3.24 1.23 -1.81
N VAL A 75 2.87 1.91 -2.90
CA VAL A 75 3.74 2.05 -4.08
C VAL A 75 3.90 3.52 -4.46
N GLY A 76 5.15 3.98 -4.53
CA GLY A 76 5.49 5.37 -4.84
C GLY A 76 5.90 6.18 -3.60
N GLY A 77 6.56 7.32 -3.83
CA GLY A 77 6.97 8.26 -2.79
C GLY A 77 8.12 7.77 -1.88
N THR A 78 8.95 6.82 -2.34
CA THR A 78 10.06 6.21 -1.57
C THR A 78 11.45 6.64 -2.03
N GLY A 79 11.55 7.53 -3.02
CA GLY A 79 12.83 8.08 -3.50
C GLY A 79 13.41 9.18 -2.60
N VAL A 80 14.12 10.13 -3.22
CA VAL A 80 14.82 11.25 -2.54
C VAL A 80 14.32 12.63 -3.00
N SER A 81 13.21 12.68 -3.73
CA SER A 81 12.52 13.91 -4.12
C SER A 81 11.91 14.60 -2.89
N PRO A 82 11.69 15.93 -2.91
CA PRO A 82 10.89 16.60 -1.89
C PRO A 82 9.46 16.06 -1.72
N ARG A 83 8.95 15.32 -2.71
CA ARG A 83 7.64 14.66 -2.68
C ARG A 83 7.70 13.20 -2.20
N ASP A 84 8.89 12.62 -2.07
CA ASP A 84 9.08 11.23 -1.65
C ASP A 84 9.01 11.13 -0.11
N VAL A 85 7.78 11.11 0.42
CA VAL A 85 7.50 11.18 1.87
C VAL A 85 6.83 9.92 2.42
N THR A 86 6.67 8.87 1.62
CA THR A 86 5.97 7.63 2.02
C THR A 86 6.67 6.93 3.18
N ALA A 87 8.00 6.84 3.16
CA ALA A 87 8.77 6.20 4.24
C ALA A 87 8.60 6.93 5.59
N ASP A 88 8.72 8.26 5.59
CA ASP A 88 8.55 9.09 6.80
C ASP A 88 7.09 9.10 7.31
N ALA A 89 6.13 9.10 6.39
CA ALA A 89 4.72 8.98 6.73
C ALA A 89 4.42 7.63 7.39
N THR A 90 4.94 6.54 6.81
CA THR A 90 4.80 5.17 7.31
C THR A 90 5.47 4.97 8.67
N ALA A 91 6.69 5.46 8.84
CA ALA A 91 7.41 5.37 10.12
C ALA A 91 6.62 6.01 11.28
N GLY A 92 5.83 7.04 11.00
CA GLY A 92 4.99 7.72 12.00
C GLY A 92 3.74 6.94 12.46
N VAL A 93 3.39 5.82 11.81
CA VAL A 93 2.21 5.01 12.17
C VAL A 93 2.55 3.58 12.60
N LEU A 94 3.82 3.18 12.51
CA LEU A 94 4.26 1.84 12.90
C LEU A 94 4.46 1.75 14.42
N ASP A 95 3.86 0.74 15.05
CA ASP A 95 4.19 0.38 16.44
C ASP A 95 5.62 -0.13 16.57
N ARG A 96 6.08 -0.90 15.57
CA ARG A 96 7.42 -1.50 15.53
C ARG A 96 7.89 -1.69 14.09
N PRO A 97 9.13 -1.29 13.74
CA PRO A 97 9.72 -1.61 12.45
C PRO A 97 10.21 -3.06 12.38
N ILE A 98 10.12 -3.65 11.18
CA ILE A 98 10.70 -4.96 10.84
C ILE A 98 11.78 -4.73 9.76
N PRO A 99 13.01 -4.34 10.15
CA PRO A 99 14.04 -3.88 9.20
C PRO A 99 14.44 -4.93 8.17
N GLY A 100 14.41 -6.22 8.54
CA GLY A 100 14.77 -7.31 7.63
C GLY A 100 13.88 -7.42 6.38
N ILE A 101 12.67 -6.84 6.39
CA ILE A 101 11.85 -6.74 5.17
C ILE A 101 12.43 -5.70 4.22
N ALA A 102 12.80 -4.52 4.73
CA ALA A 102 13.35 -3.43 3.93
C ALA A 102 14.77 -3.71 3.41
N GLU A 103 15.55 -4.54 4.10
CA GLU A 103 16.91 -4.93 3.69
C GLU A 103 16.94 -6.05 2.64
N ALA A 104 15.86 -6.84 2.53
CA ALA A 104 15.77 -7.97 1.61
C ALA A 104 15.30 -7.60 0.19
N ILE A 105 14.78 -6.39 0.03
CA ILE A 105 14.29 -5.80 -1.22
C ILE A 105 15.32 -4.86 -1.83
#